data_AF-A0AAC8VX36-F1
#
_entry.id   AF-A0AAC8VX36-F1
#
_cell.length_a   1.000
_cell.length_b   1.000
_cell.length_c   1.000
_cell.angle_alpha   90.00
_cell.angle_beta   90.00
_cell.angle_gamma   90.00
#
_symmetry.space_group_name_H-M   'P 1'
#
loop_
_entity.id
_entity.type
_entity.pdbx_description
1 polymer ?
#
loop_
_entity_poly.entity_id
_entity_poly.type
_entity_poly.pdbx_seq_one_letter_code
_entity_poly.pdbx_strand_id
1 'polypeptide(L)'
;MALVYVARSAALTKWASDVGQGKHIFKLAVAGDEAEAKAAIAAGWGGETDWKLVQSKEVEGLDEETAVARLTRREKVIDPTYYPRLKGAAGVFRITLTNVQNALLVAKAMTADEPLTDVKAKPKDIADYMIRNAIA
;
A
#
# COMPACT_ATOMS: atom_id res chain seq x y z
N MET A 1 -6.66 5.56 18.84
CA MET A 1 -5.56 5.58 17.85
C MET A 1 -5.83 4.47 16.86
N ALA A 2 -5.54 4.71 15.59
CA ALA A 2 -5.60 3.72 14.53
C ALA A 2 -4.22 3.62 13.89
N LEU A 3 -3.81 2.41 13.53
CA LEU A 3 -2.55 2.13 12.86
C LEU A 3 -2.83 1.84 11.39
N VAL A 4 -2.49 2.78 10.51
CA VAL A 4 -2.52 2.56 9.06
C VAL A 4 -1.25 1.85 8.68
N TYR A 5 -1.36 0.74 7.95
CA TYR A 5 -0.20 -0.04 7.55
C TYR A 5 -0.29 -0.54 6.11
N VAL A 6 0.88 -0.79 5.55
CA VAL A 6 1.06 -1.33 4.21
C VAL A 6 1.82 -2.64 4.28
N ALA A 7 1.28 -3.68 3.67
CA ALA A 7 1.89 -4.99 3.58
C ALA A 7 2.07 -5.44 2.13
N ARG A 8 3.00 -6.39 1.94
CA ARG A 8 3.29 -6.98 0.62
C ARG A 8 3.52 -8.49 0.74
N SER A 9 2.98 -9.24 -0.22
CA SER A 9 3.26 -10.66 -0.44
C SER A 9 4.04 -10.84 -1.75
N ALA A 10 5.05 -11.72 -1.75
CA ALA A 10 5.82 -12.05 -2.95
C ALA A 10 5.02 -13.01 -3.85
N ALA A 11 4.34 -13.99 -3.27
CA ALA A 11 3.47 -14.91 -3.98
C ALA A 11 2.32 -14.18 -4.68
N LEU A 12 1.66 -13.24 -3.99
CA LEU A 12 0.62 -12.42 -4.59
C LEU A 12 1.16 -11.50 -5.69
N THR A 13 2.34 -10.90 -5.48
CA THR A 13 2.99 -10.06 -6.51
C THR A 13 3.26 -10.87 -7.78
N LYS A 14 3.72 -12.11 -7.64
CA LYS A 14 3.97 -13.00 -8.79
C LYS A 14 2.68 -13.29 -9.52
N TRP A 15 1.65 -13.75 -8.81
CA TRP A 15 0.33 -14.00 -9.39
C TRP A 15 -0.23 -12.78 -10.11
N ALA A 16 -0.17 -11.60 -9.49
CA ALA A 16 -0.65 -10.36 -10.09
C ALA A 16 0.09 -10.02 -11.38
N SER A 17 1.39 -10.29 -11.46
CA SER A 17 2.16 -10.16 -12.70
C SER A 17 1.66 -11.13 -13.77
N ASP A 18 1.37 -12.39 -13.41
CA ASP A 18 0.89 -13.43 -14.33
C ASP A 18 -0.49 -13.09 -14.91
N VAL A 19 -1.35 -12.39 -14.15
CA VAL A 19 -2.69 -11.97 -14.59
C VAL A 19 -2.75 -10.53 -15.13
N GLY A 20 -1.61 -9.91 -15.42
CA GLY A 20 -1.54 -8.57 -16.06
C GLY A 20 -1.77 -7.38 -15.13
N GLN A 21 -1.89 -7.60 -13.82
CA GLN A 21 -1.99 -6.55 -12.80
C GLN A 21 -0.63 -5.91 -12.44
N GLY A 22 0.48 -6.52 -12.85
CA GLY A 22 1.82 -5.97 -12.68
C GLY A 22 2.49 -6.35 -11.36
N LYS A 23 3.62 -5.69 -11.04
CA LYS A 23 4.54 -6.11 -9.97
C LYS A 23 4.53 -5.23 -8.70
N HIS A 24 3.76 -4.16 -8.71
CA HIS A 24 3.70 -3.18 -7.62
C HIS A 24 2.37 -3.32 -6.88
N ILE A 25 2.17 -4.50 -6.31
CA ILE A 25 0.96 -4.83 -5.56
C ILE A 25 1.24 -4.74 -4.07
N PHE A 26 0.40 -3.99 -3.38
CA PHE A 26 0.50 -3.72 -1.96
C PHE A 26 -0.90 -3.73 -1.36
N LYS A 27 -1.02 -4.12 -0.10
CA LYS A 27 -2.26 -4.02 0.66
C LYS A 27 -2.15 -2.85 1.64
N LEU A 28 -3.14 -1.97 1.64
CA LEU A 28 -3.38 -0.98 2.69
C LEU A 28 -4.47 -1.52 3.62
N ALA A 29 -4.27 -1.40 4.92
CA ALA A 29 -5.28 -1.71 5.92
C ALA A 29 -5.09 -0.85 7.17
N VAL A 30 -6.09 -0.88 8.05
CA VAL A 30 -6.07 -0.13 9.32
C VAL A 30 -6.36 -1.10 10.46
N ALA A 31 -5.56 -1.04 11.51
CA ALA A 31 -5.76 -1.79 12.75
C ALA A 31 -5.94 -0.83 13.93
N GLY A 32 -6.47 -1.29 15.06
CA GLY A 32 -6.50 -0.53 16.30
C GLY A 32 -5.09 -0.34 16.90
N ASP A 33 -4.22 -1.34 16.76
CA ASP A 33 -2.86 -1.32 17.28
C ASP A 33 -1.87 -2.20 16.46
N GLU A 34 -0.61 -2.22 16.89
CA GLU A 34 0.45 -3.01 16.23
C GLU A 34 0.26 -4.53 16.38
N ALA A 35 -0.33 -5.00 17.48
CA ALA A 35 -0.55 -6.41 17.73
C ALA A 35 -1.63 -6.96 16.78
N GLU A 36 -2.72 -6.22 16.60
CA GLU A 36 -3.78 -6.54 15.65
C GLU A 36 -3.26 -6.50 14.21
N ALA A 37 -2.45 -5.50 13.83
CA ALA A 37 -1.83 -5.45 12.51
C ALA A 37 -0.94 -6.69 12.26
N LYS A 38 -0.11 -7.08 13.23
CA LYS A 38 0.74 -8.28 13.13
C LYS A 38 -0.09 -9.56 13.02
N ALA A 39 -1.16 -9.70 13.80
CA ALA A 39 -2.06 -10.84 13.74
C ALA A 39 -2.74 -10.94 12.36
N ALA A 40 -3.21 -9.83 11.82
CA ALA A 40 -3.83 -9.77 10.50
C ALA A 40 -2.84 -10.12 9.38
N ILE A 41 -1.60 -9.61 9.45
CA ILE A 41 -0.53 -9.94 8.50
C ILE A 41 -0.18 -11.43 8.56
N ALA A 42 -0.09 -12.01 9.76
CA ALA A 42 0.22 -13.42 9.94
C ALA A 42 -0.90 -14.35 9.46
N ALA A 43 -2.17 -13.96 9.66
CA ALA A 43 -3.32 -14.66 9.08
C ALA A 43 -3.28 -14.65 7.54
N GLY A 44 -2.75 -13.55 6.98
CA GLY A 44 -2.57 -13.39 5.55
C GLY A 44 -3.87 -13.17 4.81
N TRP A 45 -3.74 -12.99 3.50
CA TRP A 45 -4.86 -12.67 2.61
C TRP A 45 -4.71 -13.35 1.26
N GLY A 46 -5.84 -13.63 0.62
CA GLY A 46 -5.88 -14.20 -0.72
C GLY A 46 -5.25 -15.58 -0.85
N GLY A 47 -5.29 -16.37 0.24
CA GLY A 47 -4.67 -17.69 0.32
C GLY A 47 -3.16 -17.66 0.55
N GLU A 48 -2.56 -16.49 0.69
CA GLU A 48 -1.11 -16.33 0.92
C GLU A 48 -0.82 -15.96 2.37
N THR A 49 0.25 -16.54 2.92
CA THR A 49 0.74 -16.30 4.29
C THR A 49 2.14 -15.66 4.33
N ASP A 50 2.74 -15.37 3.17
CA ASP A 50 4.06 -14.76 3.03
C ASP A 50 4.04 -13.22 3.13
N TRP A 51 2.96 -12.66 3.67
CA TRP A 51 2.78 -11.22 3.81
C TRP A 51 3.78 -10.63 4.80
N LYS A 52 4.37 -9.50 4.41
CA LYS A 52 5.33 -8.74 5.22
C LYS A 52 4.88 -7.30 5.37
N LEU A 53 4.97 -6.79 6.59
CA LEU A 53 4.82 -5.37 6.87
C LEU A 53 5.92 -4.61 6.14
N VAL A 54 5.54 -3.57 5.40
CA VAL A 54 6.46 -2.67 4.69
C VAL A 54 6.62 -1.37 5.47
N GLN A 55 5.51 -0.81 5.94
CA GLN A 55 5.48 0.42 6.71
C GLN A 55 4.17 0.54 7.49
N SER A 56 4.19 1.26 8.62
CA SER A 56 3.00 1.64 9.38
C SER A 56 3.08 3.08 9.91
N LYS A 57 1.93 3.66 10.25
CA LYS A 57 1.82 4.98 10.87
C LYS A 57 0.58 5.07 11.75
N GLU A 58 0.75 5.59 12.96
CA GLU A 58 -0.35 5.90 13.86
C GLU A 58 -1.07 7.19 13.43
N VAL A 59 -2.39 7.14 13.44
CA VAL A 59 -3.29 8.22 13.02
C VAL A 59 -4.50 8.24 13.94
N GLU A 60 -5.02 9.42 14.25
CA GLU A 60 -6.22 9.55 15.06
C GLU A 60 -7.49 9.49 14.21
N GLY A 61 -8.46 8.68 14.63
CA GLY A 61 -9.82 8.70 14.09
C GLY A 61 -9.98 8.29 12.62
N LEU A 62 -9.05 7.52 12.05
CA LEU A 62 -9.14 7.03 10.67
C LEU A 62 -9.62 5.58 10.63
N ASP A 63 -10.70 5.32 9.90
CA ASP A 63 -11.20 3.97 9.60
C ASP A 63 -10.65 3.43 8.27
N GLU A 64 -10.69 2.10 8.10
CA GLU A 64 -10.15 1.43 6.91
C GLU A 64 -10.89 1.83 5.62
N GLU A 65 -12.21 1.95 5.67
CA GLU A 65 -13.02 2.27 4.50
C GLU A 65 -12.67 3.66 3.96
N THR A 66 -12.56 4.65 4.85
CA THR A 66 -12.13 6.01 4.53
C THR A 66 -10.70 6.04 3.98
N ALA A 67 -9.77 5.32 4.59
CA ALA A 67 -8.38 5.24 4.13
C ALA A 67 -8.28 4.67 2.71
N VAL A 68 -8.99 3.56 2.46
CA VAL A 68 -9.05 2.90 1.14
C VAL A 68 -9.75 3.80 0.11
N ALA A 69 -10.86 4.45 0.48
CA ALA A 69 -11.59 5.36 -0.40
C ALA A 69 -10.74 6.55 -0.85
N ARG A 70 -9.94 7.13 0.06
CA ARG A 70 -9.01 8.23 -0.27
C ARG A 70 -7.92 7.77 -1.23
N LEU A 71 -7.29 6.62 -0.97
CA LEU A 71 -6.24 6.09 -1.86
C LEU A 71 -6.78 5.71 -3.25
N THR A 72 -8.02 5.22 -3.33
CA THR A 72 -8.69 4.86 -4.60
C THR A 72 -8.91 6.07 -5.52
N ARG A 73 -8.90 7.32 -4.98
CA ARG A 73 -8.95 8.55 -5.80
C ARG A 73 -7.64 8.81 -6.57
N ARG A 74 -6.57 8.09 -6.26
CA ARG A 74 -5.22 8.28 -6.83
C ARG A 74 -4.69 7.04 -7.50
N GLU A 75 -4.97 5.86 -6.94
CA GLU A 75 -4.44 4.58 -7.40
C GLU A 75 -5.54 3.58 -7.70
N LYS A 76 -5.22 2.58 -8.53
CA LYS A 76 -6.17 1.54 -8.91
C LYS A 76 -6.24 0.45 -7.84
N VAL A 77 -7.41 0.30 -7.23
CA VAL A 77 -7.73 -0.86 -6.39
C VAL A 77 -7.93 -2.10 -7.27
N ILE A 78 -7.44 -3.25 -6.82
CA ILE A 78 -7.74 -4.54 -7.45
C ILE A 78 -8.98 -5.09 -6.74
N ASP A 79 -10.10 -5.08 -7.45
CA ASP A 79 -11.38 -5.52 -6.90
C ASP A 79 -11.43 -7.06 -6.76
N PRO A 80 -11.65 -7.58 -5.54
CA PRO A 80 -11.81 -9.01 -5.29
C PRO A 80 -12.95 -9.68 -6.08
N THR A 81 -13.94 -8.92 -6.54
CA THR A 81 -15.08 -9.42 -7.34
C THR A 81 -14.63 -9.97 -8.69
N TYR A 82 -13.65 -9.33 -9.32
CA TYR A 82 -13.08 -9.80 -10.58
C TYR A 82 -11.96 -10.83 -10.39
N TYR A 83 -11.44 -10.95 -9.17
CA TYR A 83 -10.32 -11.82 -8.85
C TYR A 83 -10.63 -12.69 -7.62
N PRO A 84 -11.23 -13.88 -7.80
CA PRO A 84 -11.63 -14.77 -6.71
C PRO A 84 -10.50 -15.11 -5.73
N ARG A 85 -9.23 -15.10 -6.20
CA ARG A 85 -8.06 -15.31 -5.35
C ARG A 85 -7.91 -14.24 -4.26
N LEU A 86 -8.41 -13.03 -4.47
CA LEU A 86 -8.38 -11.93 -3.50
C LEU A 86 -9.61 -11.89 -2.59
N LYS A 87 -10.45 -12.93 -2.56
CA LYS A 87 -11.62 -12.97 -1.69
C LYS A 87 -11.21 -12.78 -0.23
N GLY A 88 -11.80 -11.79 0.44
CA GLY A 88 -11.43 -11.38 1.81
C GLY A 88 -10.20 -10.46 1.89
N ALA A 89 -9.60 -10.08 0.75
CA ALA A 89 -8.43 -9.21 0.65
C ALA A 89 -8.80 -7.83 0.06
N ALA A 90 -9.68 -7.08 0.74
CA ALA A 90 -9.95 -5.69 0.36
C ALA A 90 -8.70 -4.80 0.53
N GLY A 91 -8.70 -3.62 -0.09
CA GLY A 91 -7.58 -2.66 0.06
C GLY A 91 -6.28 -3.10 -0.62
N VAL A 92 -6.34 -4.00 -1.61
CA VAL A 92 -5.18 -4.37 -2.44
C VAL A 92 -5.10 -3.43 -3.63
N PHE A 93 -3.96 -2.77 -3.82
CA PHE A 93 -3.74 -1.76 -4.84
C PHE A 93 -2.66 -2.16 -5.82
N ARG A 94 -2.89 -1.81 -7.10
CA ARG A 94 -1.85 -1.71 -8.12
C ARG A 94 -1.32 -0.28 -8.09
N ILE A 95 -0.08 -0.12 -7.67
CA ILE A 95 0.56 1.19 -7.58
C ILE A 95 1.29 1.54 -8.88
N THR A 96 1.03 2.76 -9.36
CA THR A 96 1.74 3.31 -10.51
C THR A 96 3.06 3.94 -10.06
N LEU A 97 4.20 3.37 -10.45
CA LEU A 97 5.51 3.90 -10.03
C LEU A 97 5.72 5.36 -10.41
N THR A 98 5.24 5.79 -11.58
CA THR A 98 5.34 7.18 -12.03
C THR A 98 4.70 8.16 -11.04
N ASN A 99 3.56 7.80 -10.44
CA ASN A 99 2.90 8.65 -9.45
C ASN A 99 3.75 8.79 -8.18
N VAL A 100 4.33 7.67 -7.72
CA VAL A 100 5.22 7.64 -6.56
C VAL A 100 6.46 8.49 -6.82
N GLN A 101 7.10 8.31 -7.98
CA GLN A 101 8.30 9.06 -8.36
C GLN A 101 8.02 10.56 -8.46
N ASN A 102 6.89 10.96 -9.06
CA ASN A 102 6.46 12.35 -9.12
C ASN A 102 6.23 12.93 -7.72
N ALA A 103 5.56 12.20 -6.83
CA ALA A 103 5.33 12.64 -5.46
C ALA A 103 6.65 12.80 -4.67
N LEU A 104 7.61 11.91 -4.88
CA LEU A 104 8.95 12.01 -4.29
C LEU A 104 9.72 13.21 -4.84
N LEU A 105 9.69 13.43 -6.15
CA LEU A 105 10.33 14.58 -6.79
C LEU A 105 9.79 15.91 -6.24
N VAL A 106 8.46 16.03 -6.12
CA VAL A 106 7.82 17.21 -5.55
C VAL A 106 8.23 17.41 -4.09
N ALA A 107 8.26 16.34 -3.29
CA ALA A 107 8.70 16.44 -1.89
C ALA A 107 10.16 16.92 -1.78
N LYS A 108 11.05 16.46 -2.68
CA LYS A 108 12.45 16.91 -2.74
C LYS A 108 12.59 18.36 -3.18
N ALA A 109 11.80 18.80 -4.16
CA ALA A 109 11.83 20.20 -4.62
C ALA A 109 11.41 21.20 -3.54
N MET A 110 10.66 20.76 -2.52
CA MET A 110 10.31 21.59 -1.36
C MET A 110 11.40 21.65 -0.29
N THR A 111 12.47 20.85 -0.41
CA THR A 111 13.63 20.83 0.49
C THR A 111 14.81 21.45 -0.26
N ALA A 112 15.31 22.60 0.21
CA ALA A 112 16.17 23.50 -0.58
C ALA A 112 17.56 22.98 -0.99
N ASP A 113 17.97 21.77 -0.61
CA ASP A 113 19.35 21.28 -0.77
C ASP A 113 19.48 19.86 -1.36
N GLU A 114 18.41 19.25 -1.88
CA GLU A 114 18.50 17.91 -2.50
C GLU A 114 18.63 17.96 -4.03
N PRO A 115 19.64 17.30 -4.63
CA PRO A 115 19.74 17.20 -6.07
C PRO A 115 18.58 16.37 -6.65
N LEU A 116 17.90 16.94 -7.66
CA LEU A 116 16.81 16.33 -8.42
C LEU A 116 17.36 15.27 -9.39
N THR A 117 17.82 14.15 -8.84
CA THR A 117 18.26 12.96 -9.60
C THR A 117 17.13 11.94 -9.74
N ASP A 118 17.25 11.03 -10.71
CA ASP A 118 16.28 9.95 -10.96
C ASP A 118 15.94 9.19 -9.68
N VAL A 119 14.71 9.39 -9.19
CA VAL A 119 14.26 8.77 -7.95
C VAL A 119 13.79 7.34 -8.24
N LYS A 120 14.61 6.36 -7.88
CA LYS A 120 14.20 4.96 -7.88
C LYS A 120 13.32 4.69 -6.65
N ALA A 121 12.03 4.53 -6.86
CA ALA A 121 11.08 4.21 -5.79
C ALA A 121 11.36 2.82 -5.19
N LYS A 122 11.70 2.78 -3.90
CA LYS A 122 11.84 1.54 -3.12
C LYS A 122 10.47 1.14 -2.53
N PRO A 123 10.30 -0.12 -2.08
CA PRO A 123 9.05 -0.55 -1.46
C PRO A 123 8.60 0.32 -0.28
N LYS A 124 9.56 0.81 0.52
CA LYS A 124 9.28 1.73 1.63
C LYS A 124 8.71 3.06 1.13
N ASP A 125 9.29 3.65 0.09
CA ASP A 125 8.80 4.91 -0.50
C ASP A 125 7.39 4.76 -1.08
N ILE A 126 7.09 3.61 -1.68
CA ILE A 126 5.74 3.28 -2.17
C ILE A 126 4.76 3.21 -0.99
N ALA A 127 5.14 2.54 0.09
CA ALA A 127 4.30 2.42 1.27
C ALA A 127 4.07 3.78 1.97
N ASP A 128 5.11 4.60 2.09
CA ASP A 128 5.01 5.97 2.62
C ASP A 128 4.07 6.83 1.75
N TYR A 129 4.17 6.73 0.43
CA TYR A 129 3.25 7.37 -0.51
C TYR A 129 1.80 6.91 -0.31
N MET A 130 1.57 5.60 -0.17
CA MET A 130 0.23 5.04 0.06
C MET A 130 -0.37 5.57 1.37
N ILE A 131 0.38 5.50 2.47
CA ILE A 131 -0.06 5.97 3.79
C ILE A 131 -0.36 7.47 3.72
N ARG A 132 0.52 8.28 3.10
CA ARG A 132 0.32 9.73 2.98
C ARG A 132 -0.98 10.07 2.24
N ASN A 133 -1.30 9.36 1.16
CA ASN A 133 -2.54 9.60 0.41
C ASN A 133 -3.78 9.01 1.09
N ALA A 134 -3.62 8.00 1.95
CA ALA A 134 -4.71 7.44 2.74
C ALA A 134 -5.11 8.33 3.93
N ILE A 135 -4.18 9.12 4.48
CA ILE A 135 -4.43 10.02 5.62
C ILE A 135 -4.81 11.45 5.21
N ALA A 136 -4.51 11.84 3.96
CA ALA A 136 -4.82 13.17 3.41
C ALA A 136 -6.33 13.35 3.21
#